data_AF-A0A140L3C3-F1
#
_entry.id   AF-A0A140L3C3-F1
#
_cell.length_a   1.000
_cell.length_b   1.000
_cell.length_c   1.000
_cell.angle_alpha   90.00
_cell.angle_beta   90.00
_cell.angle_gamma   90.00
#
_symmetry.space_group_name_H-M   'P 1'
#
loop_
_entity.id
_entity.type
_entity.pdbx_description
1 polymer ?
#
loop_
_entity_poly.entity_id
_entity_poly.type
_entity_poly.pdbx_seq_one_letter_code
_entity_poly.pdbx_strand_id
1 'polypeptide(L)' 'MPYSICPYCLKRSYSAADLRVWICPYCGREVVEKEISNEKGDIEDVKEEQG' A
#
# COMPACT_ATOMS: atom_id res chain seq x y z
N MET A 1 -6.26 5.40 -6.38
CA MET A 1 -5.42 6.20 -5.46
C MET A 1 -4.77 5.22 -4.51
N PRO A 2 -3.45 4.96 -4.65
CA PRO A 2 -2.76 4.05 -3.74
C PRO A 2 -2.77 4.67 -2.33
N TYR A 3 -3.25 3.89 -1.36
CA TYR A 3 -3.10 4.23 0.05
C TYR A 3 -1.97 3.38 0.61
N SER A 4 -1.11 4.00 1.42
CA SER A 4 -0.01 3.30 2.10
C SER A 4 -0.39 3.07 3.55
N ILE A 5 -0.08 1.89 4.08
CA ILE A 5 -0.30 1.57 5.50
C ILE A 5 1.04 1.66 6.21
N CYS A 6 1.11 2.45 7.28
CA CYS A 6 2.31 2.50 8.11
C CYS A 6 2.50 1.15 8.83
N PRO A 7 3.63 0.45 8.66
CA PRO A 7 3.87 -0.83 9.34
C PRO A 7 4.07 -0.69 10.85
N TYR A 8 4.31 0.54 11.34
CA TYR A 8 4.57 0.80 12.76
C TYR A 8 3.31 1.11 13.57
N CYS A 9 2.38 1.88 13.00
CA CYS A 9 1.15 2.31 13.69
C CYS A 9 -0.13 1.81 13.03
N LEU A 10 -0.01 1.11 11.90
CA LEU A 10 -1.10 0.49 11.13
C LEU A 10 -2.16 1.49 10.65
N LYS A 11 -1.86 2.79 10.69
CA LYS A 11 -2.73 3.82 10.14
C LYS A 11 -2.53 3.96 8.65
N ARG A 12 -3.65 4.10 7.95
CA ARG A 12 -3.72 4.38 6.52
C ARG A 12 -3.37 5.84 6.27
N SER A 13 -2.40 6.07 5.40
CA SER A 13 -2.07 7.38 4.88
C SER A 13 -2.37 7.41 3.39
N TYR A 14 -3.09 8.45 2.96
CA TYR A 14 -3.29 8.72 1.55
C TYR A 14 -2.05 9.48 1.06
N SER A 15 -1.10 8.74 0.49
CA SER A 15 0.01 9.37 -0.22
C SER A 15 -0.43 9.65 -1.65
N ALA A 16 -0.48 10.93 -2.04
CA ALA A 16 -0.78 11.32 -3.42
C ALA A 16 0.41 11.06 -4.37
N ALA A 17 1.55 10.63 -3.84
CA ALA A 17 2.76 10.38 -4.58
C ALA A 17 3.28 8.97 -4.30
N ASP A 18 3.68 8.25 -5.34
CA ASP A 18 4.45 7.00 -5.35
C ASP A 18 5.86 7.20 -4.76
N LEU A 19 5.93 7.73 -3.54
CA LEU A 19 7.18 7.97 -2.83
C LEU A 19 7.64 6.66 -2.19
N ARG A 20 8.80 6.17 -2.62
CA ARG A 20 9.48 4.99 -2.06
C ARG A 20 9.81 5.14 -0.56
N VAL A 21 9.90 6.38 -0.08
CA VAL A 21 10.14 6.72 1.33
C VAL A 21 9.21 7.86 1.73
N TRP A 22 8.48 7.67 2.84
CA TRP A 22 7.59 8.69 3.39
C TRP A 22 7.65 8.72 4.92
N ILE A 23 7.45 9.90 5.51
CA ILE A 23 7.33 10.04 6.97
C ILE A 23 5.86 9.85 7.33
N CYS A 24 5.57 8.91 8.23
CA CYS A 24 4.21 8.69 8.70
C CYS A 24 3.69 9.92 9.47
N PRO A 25 2.59 10.57 9.06
CA PRO A 25 2.08 11.77 9.72
C PRO A 25 1.47 11.47 11.09
N TYR A 26 1.25 10.19 11.42
CA TYR A 26 0.65 9.77 12.67
C TYR A 26 1.66 9.40 13.74
N CYS A 27 2.73 8.68 13.37
CA CYS A 27 3.74 8.22 14.33
C CYS A 27 5.11 8.87 14.13
N GLY A 28 5.27 9.71 13.10
CA GLY A 28 6.51 10.44 12.80
C GLY A 28 7.68 9.55 12.37
N ARG A 29 7.45 8.27 12.08
CA ARG A 29 8.49 7.33 11.66
C ARG A 29 8.63 7.34 10.15
N GLU A 30 9.87 7.21 9.69
CA GLU A 30 10.17 6.97 8.29
C GLU A 30 9.74 5.57 7.89
N VAL A 31 8.98 5.48 6.81
CA VAL A 31 8.51 4.24 6.20
C VAL A 31 9.18 4.13 4.83
N VAL A 32 9.89 3.03 4.63
CA VAL A 32 10.53 2.70 3.36
C VAL A 32 9.68 1.62 2.71
N GLU A 33 8.91 1.98 1.69
CA GLU A 33 8.22 1.00 0.85
C GLU A 33 9.27 0.36 -0.06
N LYS A 34 9.72 -0.83 0.34
CA LYS A 34 10.54 -1.68 -0.54
C LYS A 34 9.69 -1.97 -1.76
N GLU A 35 10.16 -1.55 -2.93
CA GLU A 35 9.56 -1.88 -4.21
C GLU A 35 9.37 -3.40 -4.25
N ILE A 36 8.14 -3.87 -4.05
CA ILE A 36 7.77 -5.20 -4.53
C ILE A 36 7.76 -5.00 -6.03
N SER A 37 8.89 -5.35 -6.64
CA SER A 37 9.04 -5.45 -8.08
C SER A 37 7.76 -6.04 -8.63
N ASN A 38 7.10 -5.27 -9.48
CA ASN A 38 5.90 -5.66 -10.18
C ASN A 38 6.25 -6.80 -11.15
N GLU A 39 6.42 -8.02 -10.63
CA GLU A 39 6.11 -9.21 -11.40
C GLU A 39 4.60 -9.37 -11.38
N LYS A 40 3.98 -8.91 -12.47
CA LYS A 40 2.60 -9.22 -12.81
C LYS A 40 2.33 -10.70 -12.55
N GLY A 41 1.38 -10.98 -11.66
CA GLY A 41 0.73 -12.26 -11.55
C GLY A 41 -0.73 -12.00 -11.24
N ASP A 42 -1.56 -12.04 -12.28
CA ASP A 42 -3.01 -12.15 -12.24
C ASP A 42 -3.51 -12.90 -11.01
N ILE A 43 -4.32 -12.23 -10.19
CA ILE A 43 -5.44 -12.91 -9.53
C ILE A 43 -6.65 -12.08 -9.91
N GLU A 44 -7.22 -12.44 -11.06
CA GLU A 44 -8.61 -12.15 -11.38
C GLU A 44 -9.45 -12.44 -10.13
N ASP A 45 -10.17 -11.42 -9.66
CA ASP A 45 -11.22 -11.57 -8.66
C ASP A 45 -12.29 -12.47 -9.28
N VAL A 46 -12.14 -13.79 -9.06
CA VAL A 46 -13.22 -14.76 -9.26
C VAL A 46 -14.33 -14.35 -8.31
N LYS A 47 -15.29 -13.60 -8.85
CA LYS A 47 -16.66 -13.59 -8.35
C LYS A 47 -17.44 -14.62 -9.15
N GLU A 48 -17.26 -15.85 -8.70
CA GLU A 48 -18.20 -16.95 -8.88
C GLU A 48 -19.64 -16.49 -8.59
N GLU A 49 -20.48 -16.66 -9.61
CA GLU A 49 -21.89 -17.08 -9.59
C GLU A 49 -22.78 -16.80 -8.35
N GLN A 50 -23.80 -15.95 -8.55
CA GLN A 50 -25.11 -16.14 -7.90
C GLN A 50 -26.06 -16.74 -8.94
N GLY A 51 -26.30 -18.04 -8.81
CA GLY A 51 -27.52 -18.70 -9.30
C GLY A 51 -28.71 -18.44 -8.39
#